data_AF-A0A970HCB1-F1
#
_entry.id   AF-A0A970HCB1-F1
#
_cell.length_a   1.000
_cell.length_b   1.000
_cell.length_c   1.000
_cell.angle_alpha   90.00
_cell.angle_beta   90.00
_cell.angle_gamma   90.00
#
_symmetry.space_group_name_H-M   'P 1'
#
loop_
_entity.id
_entity.type
_entity.pdbx_description
1 polymer ?
#
loop_
_entity_poly.entity_id
_entity_poly.type
_entity_poly.pdbx_seq_one_letter_code
_entity_poly.pdbx_strand_id
1 'polypeptide(L)'
;MRITNKVLSDTFLRNLSTNLNQMYKYQQQLSSGKLVSRPSDDPLLVAKIMSMDNNIALNEQYNTNIRDSLGWVKTQDTALADATSTLQRIKDLIIYGANGSLSELDRSAISEEVKQKLDQLADILNTSFDGRYIFAGQKTHSRPFKVEDGELVYNNYLNPNDPDAEINYDENSNNVFREISQGVEIKLITDGNKLMRAEDVENEDNKNLGDLLSNVIDALDKGDTEKLSGELLADIQKHIDNVVRVRTQIGAIYNRLEAAEERNIQENLHLKELLSQREDIDIAERFMEYTVMSNVYVASLNIGAKILQPSLLDYLR
;
A
#
# COMPACT_ATOMS: atom_id res chain seq x y z
N MET A 1 -40.57 -6.10 -62.79
CA MET A 1 -40.27 -4.71 -62.39
C MET A 1 -39.05 -4.24 -63.17
N ARG A 2 -39.06 -3.05 -63.78
CA ARG A 2 -37.87 -2.44 -64.42
C ARG A 2 -37.04 -1.76 -63.33
N ILE A 3 -35.75 -2.08 -63.25
CA ILE A 3 -34.79 -1.34 -62.42
C ILE A 3 -34.46 -0.05 -63.18
N THR A 4 -34.78 1.12 -62.62
CA THR A 4 -34.48 2.42 -63.23
C THR A 4 -33.00 2.76 -63.06
N ASN A 5 -32.37 3.44 -64.03
CA ASN A 5 -30.98 3.93 -63.92
C ASN A 5 -30.72 4.69 -62.61
N LYS A 6 -31.69 5.48 -62.13
CA LYS A 6 -31.62 6.17 -60.84
C LYS A 6 -31.41 5.21 -59.66
N VAL A 7 -32.13 4.08 -59.63
CA VAL A 7 -32.00 3.06 -58.57
C VAL A 7 -30.62 2.40 -58.62
N LEU A 8 -30.06 2.20 -59.82
CA LEU A 8 -28.72 1.63 -59.99
C LEU A 8 -27.63 2.60 -59.51
N SER A 9 -27.71 3.89 -59.87
CA SER A 9 -26.80 4.94 -59.42
C SER A 9 -26.87 5.15 -57.90
N ASP A 10 -28.07 5.21 -57.33
CA ASP A 10 -28.27 5.38 -55.88
C ASP A 10 -27.76 4.16 -55.10
N THR A 11 -27.87 2.95 -55.66
CA THR A 11 -27.32 1.74 -55.05
C THR A 11 -25.80 1.70 -55.15
N PHE A 12 -25.23 2.13 -56.29
CA PHE A 12 -23.78 2.27 -56.46
C PHE A 12 -23.17 3.26 -55.46
N LEU A 13 -23.74 4.46 -55.32
CA LEU A 13 -23.25 5.48 -54.38
C LEU A 13 -23.35 5.02 -52.92
N ARG A 14 -24.43 4.32 -52.56
CA ARG A 14 -24.57 3.70 -51.23
C ARG A 14 -23.48 2.66 -50.97
N ASN A 15 -23.25 1.74 -51.92
CA ASN A 15 -22.21 0.72 -51.78
C ASN A 15 -20.81 1.36 -51.71
N LEU A 16 -20.54 2.39 -52.52
CA LEU A 16 -19.28 3.12 -52.51
C LEU A 16 -19.03 3.79 -51.15
N SER A 17 -20.06 4.45 -50.59
CA SER A 17 -20.00 5.06 -49.26
C SER A 17 -19.76 4.02 -48.17
N THR A 18 -20.45 2.87 -48.22
CA THR A 18 -20.22 1.76 -47.28
C THR A 18 -18.78 1.25 -47.34
N ASN A 19 -18.24 1.03 -48.54
CA ASN A 19 -16.85 0.56 -48.71
C ASN A 19 -15.83 1.60 -48.22
N LEU A 20 -16.06 2.88 -48.50
CA LEU A 20 -15.21 3.97 -48.02
C LEU A 20 -15.19 4.03 -46.49
N ASN A 21 -16.37 3.88 -45.85
CA ASN A 21 -16.48 3.87 -44.39
C ASN A 21 -15.79 2.65 -43.77
N GLN A 22 -15.89 1.46 -44.38
CA GLN A 22 -15.17 0.28 -43.92
C GLN A 22 -13.65 0.43 -44.04
N MET A 23 -13.18 0.95 -45.18
CA MET A 23 -11.76 1.24 -45.39
C MET A 23 -11.23 2.23 -44.34
N TYR A 24 -11.96 3.32 -44.10
CA TYR A 24 -11.62 4.31 -43.08
C TYR A 24 -11.59 3.71 -41.67
N LYS A 25 -12.53 2.82 -41.34
CA LYS A 25 -12.54 2.10 -40.07
C LYS A 25 -11.28 1.26 -39.88
N TYR A 26 -10.90 0.45 -40.87
CA TYR A 26 -9.67 -0.36 -40.80
C TYR A 26 -8.41 0.51 -40.71
N GLN A 27 -8.38 1.63 -41.44
CA GLN A 27 -7.30 2.61 -41.32
C GLN A 27 -7.19 3.18 -39.91
N GLN A 28 -8.32 3.54 -39.29
CA GLN A 28 -8.34 4.07 -37.93
C GLN A 28 -7.91 3.01 -36.90
N GLN A 29 -8.36 1.76 -37.06
CA GLN A 29 -7.92 0.64 -36.24
C GLN A 29 -6.41 0.41 -36.37
N LEU A 30 -5.87 0.39 -37.58
CA LEU A 30 -4.42 0.27 -37.83
C LEU A 30 -3.61 1.43 -37.22
N SER A 31 -4.14 2.66 -37.28
CA SER A 31 -3.48 3.82 -36.71
C SER A 31 -3.54 3.87 -35.18
N SER A 32 -4.60 3.35 -34.56
CA SER A 32 -4.78 3.34 -33.10
C SER A 32 -4.24 2.07 -32.43
N GLY A 33 -4.08 0.98 -33.19
CA GLY A 33 -3.80 -0.35 -32.66
C GLY A 33 -4.98 -0.99 -31.92
N LYS A 34 -6.14 -0.31 -31.84
CA LYS A 34 -7.29 -0.75 -31.07
C LYS A 34 -8.44 -1.20 -31.98
N LEU A 35 -9.10 -2.28 -31.57
CA LEU A 35 -10.23 -2.90 -32.24
C LEU A 35 -11.46 -1.99 -32.18
N VAL A 36 -11.68 -1.34 -31.04
CA VAL A 36 -12.76 -0.38 -30.82
C VAL A 36 -12.20 0.96 -30.40
N SER A 37 -12.69 2.02 -31.02
CA SER A 37 -12.23 3.39 -30.72
C SER A 37 -13.35 4.29 -30.22
N ARG A 38 -14.60 3.90 -30.49
CA ARG A 38 -15.80 4.63 -30.10
C ARG A 38 -16.76 3.69 -29.40
N PRO A 39 -17.47 4.15 -28.34
CA PRO A 39 -18.55 3.37 -27.72
C PRO A 39 -19.65 2.94 -28.70
N SER A 40 -19.82 3.65 -29.81
CA SER A 40 -20.78 3.30 -30.87
C SER A 40 -20.38 2.07 -31.70
N ASP A 41 -19.10 1.69 -31.71
CA ASP A 41 -18.61 0.58 -32.54
C ASP A 41 -19.04 -0.78 -31.97
N ASP A 42 -18.89 -0.94 -30.65
CA ASP A 42 -19.41 -2.06 -29.88
C ASP A 42 -19.60 -1.63 -28.41
N PRO A 43 -20.84 -1.25 -28.02
CA PRO A 43 -21.12 -0.78 -26.66
C PRO A 43 -20.82 -1.84 -25.58
N LEU A 44 -20.99 -3.13 -25.90
CA LEU A 44 -20.81 -4.21 -24.93
C LEU A 44 -19.32 -4.47 -24.69
N LEU A 45 -18.53 -4.53 -25.77
CA LEU A 45 -17.08 -4.69 -25.68
C LEU A 45 -16.44 -3.50 -24.97
N VAL A 46 -16.84 -2.27 -25.34
CA VAL A 46 -16.33 -1.04 -24.71
C VAL A 46 -16.69 -0.99 -23.22
N ALA A 47 -17.92 -1.34 -22.83
CA ALA A 47 -18.29 -1.40 -21.42
C ALA A 47 -17.41 -2.40 -20.63
N LYS A 48 -17.02 -3.51 -21.25
CA LYS A 48 -16.13 -4.50 -20.63
C LYS A 48 -14.69 -4.01 -20.52
N ILE A 49 -14.17 -3.34 -21.56
CA ILE A 49 -12.85 -2.69 -21.56
C ILE A 49 -12.79 -1.65 -20.43
N MET A 50 -13.78 -0.76 -20.35
CA MET A 50 -13.85 0.26 -19.29
C MET A 50 -13.87 -0.34 -17.89
N SER A 51 -14.57 -1.47 -17.71
CA SER A 51 -14.55 -2.20 -16.44
C SER A 51 -13.17 -2.80 -16.14
N MET A 52 -12.47 -3.33 -17.15
CA MET A 52 -11.11 -3.86 -16.99
C MET A 52 -10.12 -2.75 -16.66
N ASP A 53 -10.18 -1.61 -17.36
CA ASP A 53 -9.35 -0.43 -17.07
C ASP A 53 -9.55 0.09 -15.65
N ASN A 54 -10.81 0.15 -15.20
CA ASN A 54 -11.12 0.53 -13.83
C ASN A 54 -10.51 -0.44 -12.81
N ASN A 55 -10.63 -1.75 -13.05
CA ASN A 55 -10.02 -2.77 -12.18
C ASN A 55 -8.48 -2.69 -12.20
N ILE A 56 -7.86 -2.44 -13.36
CA ILE A 56 -6.41 -2.24 -13.48
C ILE A 56 -5.98 -1.03 -12.66
N ALA A 57 -6.68 0.10 -12.79
CA ALA A 57 -6.38 1.33 -12.04
C ALA A 57 -6.56 1.14 -10.53
N LEU A 58 -7.60 0.43 -10.09
CA LEU A 58 -7.79 0.07 -8.69
C LEU A 58 -6.65 -0.82 -8.18
N ASN A 59 -6.25 -1.84 -8.95
CA ASN A 59 -5.14 -2.71 -8.59
C ASN A 59 -3.80 -1.95 -8.52
N GLU A 60 -3.55 -0.99 -9.42
CA GLU A 60 -2.38 -0.12 -9.36
C GLU A 60 -2.38 0.75 -8.09
N GLN A 61 -3.53 1.29 -7.69
CA GLN A 61 -3.67 2.02 -6.43
C GLN A 61 -3.40 1.13 -5.22
N TYR A 62 -3.95 -0.09 -5.21
CA TYR A 62 -3.70 -1.07 -4.15
C TYR A 62 -2.22 -1.46 -4.09
N ASN A 63 -1.54 -1.60 -5.23
CA ASN A 63 -0.10 -1.90 -5.27
C ASN A 63 0.72 -0.77 -4.63
N THR A 64 0.38 0.50 -4.93
CA THR A 64 0.99 1.66 -4.24
C THR A 64 0.74 1.61 -2.74
N ASN A 65 -0.51 1.35 -2.30
CA ASN A 65 -0.83 1.23 -0.87
C ASN A 65 -0.04 0.10 -0.18
N ILE A 66 0.15 -1.04 -0.86
CA ILE A 66 0.93 -2.18 -0.36
C ILE A 66 2.40 -1.78 -0.21
N ARG A 67 3.00 -1.13 -1.21
CA ARG A 67 4.40 -0.69 -1.15
C ARG A 67 4.65 0.33 -0.04
N ASP A 68 3.75 1.29 0.12
CA ASP A 68 3.83 2.26 1.21
C ASP A 68 3.75 1.55 2.57
N SER A 69 2.85 0.56 2.67
CA SER A 69 2.70 -0.26 3.88
C SER A 69 3.93 -1.14 4.14
N LEU A 70 4.55 -1.72 3.11
CA LEU A 70 5.80 -2.47 3.22
C LEU A 70 6.94 -1.59 3.72
N GLY A 71 7.07 -0.37 3.19
CA GLY A 71 8.04 0.61 3.66
C GLY A 71 7.84 0.94 5.13
N TRP A 72 6.60 1.22 5.52
CA TRP A 72 6.23 1.49 6.91
C TRP A 72 6.59 0.33 7.85
N VAL A 73 6.14 -0.88 7.53
CA VAL A 73 6.35 -2.10 8.34
C VAL A 73 7.83 -2.45 8.45
N LYS A 74 8.62 -2.24 7.39
CA LYS A 74 10.07 -2.45 7.41
C LYS A 74 10.80 -1.46 8.32
N THR A 75 10.39 -0.18 8.29
CA THR A 75 10.93 0.83 9.23
C THR A 75 10.56 0.48 10.66
N GLN A 76 9.34 -0.02 10.91
CA GLN A 76 8.94 -0.52 12.23
C GLN A 76 9.78 -1.71 12.69
N ASP A 77 10.02 -2.72 11.83
CA ASP A 77 10.86 -3.86 12.20
C ASP A 77 12.28 -3.43 12.61
N THR A 78 12.85 -2.50 11.85
CA THR A 78 14.20 -1.96 12.13
C THR A 78 14.22 -1.21 13.48
N ALA A 79 13.27 -0.30 13.70
CA ALA A 79 13.17 0.44 14.96
C ALA A 79 12.97 -0.49 16.16
N LEU A 80 12.16 -1.55 16.04
CA LEU A 80 11.96 -2.51 17.11
C LEU A 80 13.18 -3.40 17.36
N ALA A 81 13.96 -3.72 16.31
CA ALA A 81 15.24 -4.41 16.47
C ALA A 81 16.23 -3.56 17.30
N ASP A 82 16.34 -2.27 16.97
CA ASP A 82 17.20 -1.33 17.70
C ASP A 82 16.72 -1.10 19.15
N ALA A 83 15.40 -1.00 19.35
CA ALA A 83 14.79 -0.92 20.68
C ALA A 83 15.09 -2.18 21.50
N THR A 84 14.98 -3.37 20.91
CA THR A 84 15.31 -4.65 21.57
C THR A 84 16.77 -4.68 22.01
N SER A 85 17.70 -4.27 21.15
CA SER A 85 19.13 -4.21 21.48
C SER A 85 19.41 -3.19 22.60
N THR A 86 18.73 -2.05 22.60
CA THR A 86 18.85 -1.03 23.64
C THR A 86 18.34 -1.54 24.99
N LEU A 87 17.20 -2.24 25.00
CA LEU A 87 16.66 -2.86 26.22
C LEU A 87 17.55 -4.00 26.76
N GLN A 88 18.14 -4.81 25.88
CA GLN A 88 19.13 -5.80 26.28
C GLN A 88 20.36 -5.15 26.93
N ARG A 89 20.82 -4.01 26.40
CA ARG A 89 21.91 -3.25 27.01
C ARG A 89 21.53 -2.71 28.40
N ILE A 90 20.30 -2.21 28.56
CA ILE A 90 19.80 -1.77 29.88
C ILE A 90 19.76 -2.96 30.85
N LYS A 91 19.30 -4.13 30.39
CA LYS A 91 19.31 -5.37 31.20
C LYS A 91 20.72 -5.74 31.67
N ASP A 92 21.72 -5.67 30.80
CA ASP A 92 23.11 -5.92 31.17
C ASP A 92 23.60 -4.94 32.25
N LEU A 93 23.22 -3.66 32.13
CA LEU A 93 23.53 -2.63 33.12
C LEU A 93 22.84 -2.88 34.47
N ILE A 94 21.59 -3.37 34.46
CA ILE A 94 20.89 -3.79 35.68
C ILE A 94 21.63 -4.93 36.37
N ILE A 95 22.04 -5.96 35.61
CA ILE A 95 22.81 -7.10 36.16
C ILE A 95 24.13 -6.61 36.77
N TYR A 96 24.82 -5.69 36.09
CA TYR A 96 26.07 -5.12 36.59
C TYR A 96 25.86 -4.25 37.84
N GLY A 97 24.83 -3.41 37.86
CA GLY A 97 24.46 -2.55 38.99
C GLY A 97 23.89 -3.31 40.19
N ALA A 98 23.35 -4.51 39.98
CA ALA A 98 22.90 -5.41 41.04
C ALA A 98 24.07 -6.05 41.82
N ASN A 99 25.32 -5.90 41.37
CA ASN A 99 26.47 -6.41 42.08
C ASN A 99 26.72 -5.62 43.38
N GLY A 100 26.50 -6.27 44.53
CA GLY A 100 26.65 -5.65 45.86
C GLY A 100 28.06 -5.14 46.20
N SER A 101 29.08 -5.48 45.41
CA SER A 101 30.45 -4.99 45.61
C SER A 101 30.76 -3.63 44.98
N LEU A 102 29.83 -3.05 44.21
CA LEU A 102 30.03 -1.77 43.52
C LEU A 102 30.00 -0.57 44.49
N SER A 103 30.79 0.47 44.19
CA SER A 103 30.72 1.73 44.94
C SER A 103 29.46 2.54 44.56
N GLU A 104 29.11 3.51 45.39
CA GLU A 104 28.01 4.46 45.10
C GLU A 104 28.28 5.30 43.85
N LEU A 105 29.55 5.71 43.65
CA LEU A 105 29.97 6.45 42.47
C LEU A 105 29.82 5.60 41.20
N ASP A 106 30.23 4.33 41.26
CA ASP A 106 30.09 3.41 40.11
C ASP A 106 28.61 3.16 39.77
N ARG A 107 27.74 3.04 40.77
CA ARG A 107 26.28 2.90 40.56
C ARG A 107 25.65 4.14 39.96
N SER A 108 26.03 5.32 40.42
CA SER A 108 25.57 6.58 39.85
C SER A 108 26.01 6.74 38.39
N ALA A 109 27.22 6.29 38.03
CA ALA A 109 27.68 6.27 36.64
C ALA A 109 26.86 5.32 35.75
N ILE A 110 26.46 4.15 36.27
CA ILE A 110 25.57 3.22 35.58
C ILE A 110 24.18 3.81 35.40
N SER A 111 23.64 4.45 36.44
CA SER A 111 22.36 5.15 36.39
C SER A 111 22.34 6.21 35.28
N GLU A 112 23.43 6.97 35.12
CA GLU A 112 23.58 7.91 34.02
C GLU A 112 23.66 7.21 32.65
N GLU A 113 24.36 6.08 32.53
CA GLU A 113 24.35 5.29 31.29
C GLU A 113 22.94 4.77 30.94
N VAL A 114 22.15 4.35 31.94
CA VAL A 114 20.76 3.92 31.75
C VAL A 114 19.89 5.09 31.28
N LYS A 115 20.06 6.29 31.85
CA LYS A 115 19.36 7.51 31.39
C LYS A 115 19.68 7.84 29.92
N GLN A 116 20.95 7.76 29.53
CA GLN A 116 21.33 7.94 28.12
C GLN A 116 20.71 6.87 27.20
N LYS A 117 20.57 5.62 27.67
CA LYS A 117 19.90 4.55 26.92
C LYS A 117 18.39 4.75 26.84
N LEU A 118 17.78 5.35 27.86
CA LEU A 118 16.37 5.75 27.85
C LEU A 118 16.12 6.82 26.78
N ASP A 119 16.97 7.85 26.70
CA ASP A 119 16.88 8.89 25.68
C ASP A 119 17.03 8.28 24.27
N GLN A 120 18.01 7.39 24.10
CA GLN A 120 18.18 6.64 22.85
C GLN A 120 16.93 5.82 22.48
N LEU A 121 16.32 5.14 23.46
CA LEU A 121 15.10 4.37 23.25
C LEU A 121 13.94 5.28 22.83
N ALA A 122 13.78 6.45 23.47
CA ALA A 122 12.77 7.44 23.10
C ALA A 122 12.97 7.94 21.67
N ASP A 123 14.21 8.18 21.24
CA ASP A 123 14.51 8.57 19.87
C ASP A 123 14.15 7.47 18.85
N ILE A 124 14.47 6.21 19.16
CA ILE A 124 14.10 5.06 18.32
C ILE A 124 12.58 4.95 18.20
N LEU A 125 11.85 5.07 19.32
CA LEU A 125 10.39 5.00 19.34
C LEU A 125 9.72 6.25 18.73
N ASN A 126 10.47 7.34 18.53
CA ASN A 126 10.06 8.52 17.77
C ASN A 126 10.52 8.49 16.30
N THR A 127 10.91 7.33 15.76
CA THR A 127 11.25 7.21 14.34
C THR A 127 10.04 7.57 13.45
N SER A 128 10.31 8.31 12.38
CA SER A 128 9.31 8.70 11.39
C SER A 128 9.55 8.05 10.03
N PHE A 129 8.48 7.67 9.35
CA PHE A 129 8.46 7.26 7.96
C PHE A 129 7.58 8.25 7.17
N ASP A 130 8.10 8.82 6.09
CA ASP A 130 7.34 9.77 5.24
C ASP A 130 6.72 10.95 6.04
N GLY A 131 7.49 11.52 6.98
CA GLY A 131 7.05 12.63 7.83
C GLY A 131 6.00 12.27 8.88
N ARG A 132 5.73 10.97 9.07
CA ARG A 132 4.73 10.42 9.99
C ARG A 132 5.40 9.50 11.01
N TYR A 133 5.11 9.70 12.29
CA TYR A 133 5.62 8.88 13.38
C TYR A 133 4.99 7.49 13.36
N ILE A 134 5.84 6.46 13.40
CA ILE A 134 5.41 5.07 13.13
C ILE A 134 4.68 4.40 14.31
N PHE A 135 4.83 4.96 15.50
CA PHE A 135 4.27 4.45 16.76
C PHE A 135 3.29 5.44 17.43
N ALA A 136 2.74 6.40 16.68
CA ALA A 136 1.84 7.45 17.20
C ALA A 136 0.33 7.15 17.03
N GLY A 137 -0.02 5.91 16.71
CA GLY A 137 -1.39 5.50 16.38
C GLY A 137 -1.95 6.28 15.18
N GLN A 138 -3.19 6.76 15.31
CA GLN A 138 -3.85 7.56 14.27
C GLN A 138 -3.28 8.99 14.15
N LYS A 139 -2.66 9.53 15.20
CA LYS A 139 -2.10 10.90 15.21
C LYS A 139 -0.64 10.91 14.78
N THR A 140 -0.42 10.55 13.53
CA THR A 140 0.91 10.37 12.93
C THR A 140 1.78 11.64 12.84
N HIS A 141 1.26 12.84 13.08
CA HIS A 141 2.02 14.11 12.98
C HIS A 141 2.55 14.65 14.32
N SER A 142 2.25 14.01 15.44
CA SER A 142 2.76 14.38 16.76
C SER A 142 3.76 13.37 17.28
N ARG A 143 4.80 13.85 17.98
CA ARG A 143 5.78 12.98 18.65
C ARG A 143 5.09 12.06 19.67
N PRO A 144 5.18 10.72 19.52
CA PRO A 144 4.50 9.79 20.41
C PRO A 144 5.15 9.65 21.79
N PHE A 145 6.47 9.72 21.88
CA PHE A 145 7.18 9.49 23.14
C PHE A 145 7.92 10.75 23.58
N LYS A 146 7.89 11.02 24.88
CA LYS A 146 8.72 12.04 25.53
C LYS A 146 9.34 11.45 26.79
N VAL A 147 10.53 11.93 27.12
CA VAL A 147 11.15 11.69 28.42
C VAL A 147 10.85 12.91 29.29
N GLU A 148 10.04 12.74 30.33
CA GLU A 148 9.81 13.76 31.36
C GLU A 148 10.31 13.20 32.69
N ASP A 149 11.18 13.93 33.39
CA ASP A 149 11.77 13.56 34.68
C ASP A 149 12.40 12.14 34.77
N GLY A 150 12.94 11.62 33.66
CA GLY A 150 13.57 10.30 33.61
C GLY A 150 12.58 9.14 33.37
N GLU A 151 11.32 9.47 33.07
CA GLU A 151 10.27 8.52 32.72
C GLU A 151 9.94 8.64 31.23
N LEU A 152 9.86 7.49 30.55
CA LEU A 152 9.42 7.45 29.15
C LEU A 152 7.89 7.43 29.13
N VAL A 153 7.28 8.55 28.73
CA VAL A 153 5.82 8.71 28.69
C VAL A 153 5.34 8.60 27.25
N TYR A 154 4.33 7.74 27.03
CA TYR A 154 3.59 7.71 25.77
C TYR A 154 2.49 8.76 25.78
N ASN A 155 2.65 9.78 24.94
CA ASN A 155 1.74 10.88 24.85
C ASN A 155 0.56 10.54 23.92
N ASN A 156 -0.29 9.61 24.36
CA ASN A 156 -1.63 9.52 23.79
C ASN A 156 -2.48 10.58 24.48
N TYR A 157 -2.51 11.80 23.92
CA TYR A 157 -3.33 12.89 24.47
C TYR A 157 -4.78 12.44 24.66
N LEU A 158 -5.12 12.06 25.88
CA LEU A 158 -6.31 12.52 26.56
C LEU A 158 -6.03 13.97 26.98
N ASN A 159 -7.02 14.82 26.80
CA ASN A 159 -6.94 16.23 27.18
C ASN A 159 -6.46 16.36 28.64
N PRO A 160 -5.44 17.18 28.96
CA PRO A 160 -5.00 17.42 30.33
C PRO A 160 -6.06 18.09 31.24
N ASN A 161 -7.23 18.43 30.70
CA ASN A 161 -8.31 19.17 31.35
C ASN A 161 -9.60 18.34 31.54
N ASP A 162 -9.59 17.04 31.24
CA ASP A 162 -10.75 16.17 31.41
C ASP A 162 -10.51 15.16 32.55
N PRO A 163 -11.07 15.38 33.76
CA PRO A 163 -10.92 14.47 34.89
C PRO A 163 -11.66 13.14 34.71
N ASP A 164 -12.51 13.01 33.68
CA ASP A 164 -13.24 11.79 33.32
C ASP A 164 -12.68 11.11 32.05
N ALA A 165 -11.51 11.55 31.57
CA ALA A 165 -10.78 10.87 30.51
C ALA A 165 -10.26 9.52 31.01
N GLU A 166 -11.14 8.53 31.01
CA GLU A 166 -10.79 7.12 31.13
C GLU A 166 -9.66 6.85 30.13
N ILE A 167 -8.56 6.28 30.59
CA ILE A 167 -7.50 5.82 29.70
C ILE A 167 -8.16 4.79 28.79
N ASN A 168 -8.53 5.23 27.59
CA ASN A 168 -9.24 4.38 26.66
C ASN A 168 -8.18 3.43 26.08
N TYR A 169 -7.91 2.36 26.84
CA TYR A 169 -7.09 1.22 26.48
C TYR A 169 -7.78 0.37 25.40
N ASP A 170 -8.48 1.01 24.46
CA ASP A 170 -9.13 0.27 23.38
C ASP A 170 -8.04 -0.21 22.42
N GLU A 171 -7.63 -1.47 22.62
CA GLU A 171 -6.60 -2.22 21.92
C GLU A 171 -6.76 -2.23 20.38
N ASN A 172 -7.91 -1.77 19.88
CA ASN A 172 -8.25 -1.73 18.47
C ASN A 172 -8.48 -0.33 17.89
N SER A 173 -8.72 0.70 18.69
CA SER A 173 -9.21 2.00 18.17
C SER A 173 -8.15 2.82 17.42
N ASN A 174 -6.86 2.73 17.78
CA ASN A 174 -5.87 3.71 17.33
C ASN A 174 -4.93 3.23 16.23
N ASN A 175 -5.19 2.08 15.61
CA ASN A 175 -4.34 1.57 14.53
C ASN A 175 -4.77 2.09 13.16
N VAL A 176 -3.79 2.24 12.27
CA VAL A 176 -4.03 2.67 10.90
C VAL A 176 -4.44 1.48 10.03
N PHE A 177 -5.56 1.60 9.34
CA PHE A 177 -6.03 0.62 8.37
C PHE A 177 -5.61 1.02 6.95
N ARG A 178 -5.27 0.01 6.14
CA ARG A 178 -4.93 0.17 4.72
C ARG A 178 -5.64 -0.89 3.91
N GLU A 179 -6.39 -0.45 2.91
CA GLU A 179 -6.99 -1.34 1.92
C GLU A 179 -5.92 -1.74 0.89
N ILE A 180 -5.71 -3.05 0.77
CA ILE A 180 -4.68 -3.67 -0.09
C ILE A 180 -5.28 -4.47 -1.25
N SER A 181 -6.58 -4.68 -1.24
CA SER A 181 -7.37 -5.32 -2.29
C SER A 181 -8.85 -5.03 -2.00
N GLN A 182 -9.73 -5.31 -2.96
CA GLN A 182 -11.17 -5.04 -2.84
C GLN A 182 -11.75 -5.70 -1.58
N GLY A 183 -12.08 -4.86 -0.58
CA GLY A 183 -12.67 -5.31 0.69
C GLY A 183 -11.70 -6.04 1.64
N VAL A 184 -10.39 -5.98 1.38
CA VAL A 184 -9.35 -6.53 2.27
C VAL A 184 -8.54 -5.40 2.86
N GLU A 185 -8.73 -5.18 4.15
CA GLU A 185 -7.94 -4.24 4.94
C GLU A 185 -6.89 -4.95 5.78
N ILE A 186 -5.72 -4.33 5.88
CA ILE A 186 -4.66 -4.71 6.82
C ILE A 186 -4.58 -3.64 7.90
N LYS A 187 -4.55 -4.10 9.15
CA LYS A 187 -4.29 -3.30 10.33
C LYS A 187 -2.77 -3.16 10.51
N LEU A 188 -2.26 -1.94 10.40
CA LEU A 188 -0.87 -1.61 10.73
C LEU A 188 -0.78 -1.31 12.23
N ILE A 189 0.08 -2.06 12.93
CA ILE A 189 0.33 -1.86 14.36
C ILE A 189 1.07 -0.54 14.51
N THR A 190 0.34 0.51 14.89
CA THR A 190 0.85 1.88 15.00
C THR A 190 0.69 2.41 16.42
N ASP A 191 -0.06 1.71 17.27
CA ASP A 191 -0.22 2.06 18.67
C ASP A 191 1.03 1.70 19.49
N GLY A 192 1.77 2.74 19.89
CA GLY A 192 2.95 2.61 20.74
C GLY A 192 2.63 2.12 22.17
N ASN A 193 1.38 2.20 22.62
CA ASN A 193 0.99 1.71 23.95
C ASN A 193 1.22 0.20 24.08
N LYS A 194 1.00 -0.56 22.98
CA LYS A 194 1.23 -2.01 22.94
C LYS A 194 2.71 -2.39 23.09
N LEU A 195 3.62 -1.46 22.77
CA LEU A 195 5.05 -1.67 22.96
C LEU A 195 5.47 -1.42 24.41
N MET A 196 4.83 -0.46 25.06
CA MET A 196 5.15 -0.06 26.43
C MET A 196 4.53 -0.95 27.49
N ARG A 197 3.38 -1.55 27.24
CA ARG A 197 2.66 -2.35 28.24
C ARG A 197 2.93 -3.83 28.05
N ALA A 198 3.56 -4.44 29.06
CA ALA A 198 3.72 -5.89 29.13
C ALA A 198 2.62 -6.50 30.01
N GLU A 199 1.67 -7.19 29.39
CA GLU A 199 0.54 -7.84 30.10
C GLU A 199 0.99 -8.94 31.07
N ASP A 200 2.16 -9.55 30.82
CA ASP A 200 2.70 -10.66 31.62
C ASP A 200 3.41 -10.18 32.90
N VAL A 201 3.48 -8.87 33.17
CA VAL A 201 4.06 -8.29 34.39
C VAL A 201 3.00 -8.29 35.51
N GLU A 202 3.31 -8.95 36.61
CA GLU A 202 2.39 -9.11 37.75
C GLU A 202 2.27 -7.83 38.58
N ASN A 203 3.36 -7.05 38.69
CA ASN A 203 3.36 -5.79 39.41
C ASN A 203 2.77 -4.66 38.56
N GLU A 204 1.68 -4.06 39.03
CA GLU A 204 1.01 -2.94 38.35
C GLU A 204 1.93 -1.74 38.13
N ASP A 205 2.89 -1.51 39.03
CA ASP A 205 3.83 -0.39 38.96
C ASP A 205 4.92 -0.57 37.89
N ASN A 206 5.12 -1.80 37.38
CA ASN A 206 6.12 -2.10 36.34
C ASN A 206 5.48 -2.50 35.01
N LYS A 207 4.14 -2.42 34.89
CA LYS A 207 3.42 -2.81 33.67
C LYS A 207 3.77 -1.92 32.49
N ASN A 208 4.07 -0.63 32.71
CA ASN A 208 4.60 0.24 31.66
C ASN A 208 6.14 0.24 31.69
N LEU A 209 6.74 0.25 30.51
CA LEU A 209 8.18 0.29 30.34
C LEU A 209 8.80 1.59 30.91
N GLY A 210 8.07 2.71 30.85
CA GLY A 210 8.50 3.99 31.44
C GLY A 210 8.69 3.89 32.95
N ASP A 211 7.65 3.41 33.64
CA ASP A 211 7.65 3.21 35.10
C ASP A 211 8.75 2.24 35.53
N LEU A 212 8.93 1.13 34.81
CA LEU A 212 10.00 0.18 35.08
C LEU A 212 11.38 0.84 35.00
N LEU A 213 11.65 1.61 33.94
CA LEU A 213 12.96 2.22 33.73
C LEU A 213 13.23 3.33 34.76
N SER A 214 12.22 4.07 35.18
CA SER A 214 12.29 5.00 36.32
C SER A 214 12.62 4.24 37.62
N ASN A 215 11.90 3.14 37.91
CA ASN A 215 12.15 2.30 39.09
C ASN A 215 13.56 1.68 39.09
N VAL A 216 14.10 1.36 37.92
CA VAL A 216 15.50 0.90 37.75
C VAL A 216 16.49 2.01 38.09
N ILE A 217 16.29 3.21 37.56
CA ILE A 217 17.15 4.37 37.87
C ILE A 217 17.13 4.66 39.38
N ASP A 218 15.94 4.66 39.98
CA ASP A 218 15.72 4.88 41.40
C ASP A 218 16.40 3.81 42.27
N ALA A 219 16.32 2.54 41.86
CA ALA A 219 16.97 1.43 42.56
C ALA A 219 18.50 1.47 42.42
N LEU A 220 19.03 1.92 41.28
CA LEU A 220 20.46 2.14 41.07
C LEU A 220 20.99 3.28 41.95
N ASP A 221 20.27 4.40 42.02
CA ASP A 221 20.66 5.57 42.82
C ASP A 221 20.57 5.27 44.33
N LYS A 222 19.60 4.46 44.78
CA LYS A 222 19.47 4.04 46.18
C LYS A 222 20.35 2.83 46.56
N GLY A 223 20.97 2.17 45.57
CA GLY A 223 21.80 0.98 45.78
C GLY A 223 21.01 -0.26 46.22
N ASP A 224 19.73 -0.38 45.85
CA ASP A 224 18.85 -1.49 46.23
C ASP A 224 19.09 -2.73 45.34
N THR A 225 20.10 -3.52 45.70
CA THR A 225 20.54 -4.67 44.89
C THR A 225 19.55 -5.84 44.90
N GLU A 226 18.70 -5.96 45.92
CA GLU A 226 17.68 -7.02 45.98
C GLU A 226 16.57 -6.77 44.95
N LYS A 227 16.09 -5.52 44.83
CA LYS A 227 15.12 -5.16 43.79
C LYS A 227 15.67 -5.26 42.38
N LEU A 228 16.93 -4.86 42.18
CA LEU A 228 17.59 -4.91 40.87
C LEU A 228 17.80 -6.36 40.38
N SER A 229 18.26 -7.27 41.25
CA SER A 229 18.53 -8.66 40.87
C SER A 229 17.29 -9.55 40.81
N GLY A 230 16.21 -9.16 41.49
CA GLY A 230 14.94 -9.91 41.53
C GLY A 230 13.93 -9.38 40.52
N GLU A 231 13.02 -8.57 41.03
CA GLU A 231 11.80 -8.14 40.34
C GLU A 231 12.09 -7.34 39.06
N LEU A 232 12.93 -6.31 39.13
CA LEU A 232 13.19 -5.42 37.99
C LEU A 232 13.87 -6.14 36.82
N LEU A 233 14.75 -7.10 37.13
CA LEU A 233 15.40 -7.93 36.11
C LEU A 233 14.44 -8.91 35.44
N ALA A 234 13.48 -9.45 36.19
CA ALA A 234 12.43 -10.30 35.64
C ALA A 234 11.47 -9.49 34.76
N ASP A 235 11.09 -8.30 35.21
CA ASP A 235 10.16 -7.44 34.50
C ASP A 235 10.76 -6.87 33.21
N ILE A 236 12.02 -6.44 33.20
CA ILE A 236 12.66 -5.99 31.96
C ILE A 236 12.73 -7.10 30.91
N GLN A 237 12.91 -8.36 31.32
CA GLN A 237 12.86 -9.49 30.40
C GLN A 237 11.47 -9.64 29.77
N LYS A 238 10.40 -9.50 30.56
CA LYS A 238 9.02 -9.55 30.05
C LYS A 238 8.73 -8.42 29.06
N HIS A 239 9.26 -7.22 29.31
CA HIS A 239 9.17 -6.10 28.38
C HIS A 239 9.94 -6.35 27.07
N ILE A 240 11.15 -6.92 27.15
CA ILE A 240 11.90 -7.35 25.96
C ILE A 240 11.07 -8.37 25.16
N ASP A 241 10.48 -9.35 25.84
CA ASP A 241 9.65 -10.38 25.20
C ASP A 241 8.39 -9.79 24.56
N ASN A 242 7.80 -8.74 25.17
CA ASN A 242 6.67 -8.00 24.60
C ASN A 242 7.07 -7.28 23.29
N VAL A 243 8.21 -6.57 23.28
CA VAL A 243 8.72 -5.91 22.07
C VAL A 243 8.99 -6.94 20.95
N VAL A 244 9.59 -8.09 21.30
CA VAL A 244 9.82 -9.19 20.35
C VAL A 244 8.50 -9.77 19.83
N ARG A 245 7.47 -9.89 20.67
CA ARG A 245 6.13 -10.34 20.27
C ARG A 245 5.49 -9.40 19.26
N VAL A 246 5.52 -8.09 19.51
CA VAL A 246 4.99 -7.08 18.58
C VAL A 246 5.79 -7.07 17.27
N ARG A 247 7.12 -7.17 17.35
CA ARG A 247 7.98 -7.30 16.17
C ARG A 247 7.63 -8.54 15.34
N THR A 248 7.34 -9.67 15.98
CA THR A 248 6.90 -10.91 15.30
C THR A 248 5.58 -10.72 14.56
N GLN A 249 4.63 -10.00 15.17
CA GLN A 249 3.36 -9.64 14.51
C GLN A 249 3.58 -8.76 13.28
N ILE A 250 4.49 -7.78 13.38
CA ILE A 250 4.90 -6.92 12.25
C ILE A 250 5.55 -7.75 11.14
N GLY A 251 6.40 -8.71 11.47
CA GLY A 251 6.98 -9.65 10.51
C GLY A 251 5.92 -10.51 9.79
N ALA A 252 4.88 -10.96 10.50
CA ALA A 252 3.76 -11.65 9.87
C ALA A 252 2.97 -10.74 8.91
N ILE A 253 2.79 -9.46 9.26
CA ILE A 253 2.17 -8.45 8.39
C ILE A 253 3.04 -8.20 7.15
N TYR A 254 4.37 -8.10 7.31
CA TYR A 254 5.31 -7.95 6.20
C TYR A 254 5.15 -9.08 5.17
N ASN A 255 5.21 -10.34 5.61
CA ASN A 255 5.06 -11.50 4.74
C ASN A 255 3.69 -11.51 4.03
N ARG A 256 2.63 -11.09 4.74
CA ARG A 256 1.29 -10.99 4.17
C ARG A 256 1.19 -9.89 3.11
N LEU A 257 1.85 -8.74 3.34
CA LEU A 257 1.92 -7.64 2.38
C LEU A 257 2.74 -8.03 1.14
N GLU A 258 3.87 -8.71 1.30
CA GLU A 258 4.70 -9.19 0.20
C GLU A 258 3.93 -10.19 -0.68
N ALA A 259 3.25 -11.18 -0.06
CA ALA A 259 2.40 -12.11 -0.79
C ALA A 259 1.20 -11.42 -1.47
N ALA A 260 0.68 -10.34 -0.90
CA ALA A 260 -0.37 -9.53 -1.51
C ALA A 260 0.16 -8.70 -2.69
N GLU A 261 1.37 -8.16 -2.60
CA GLU A 261 2.03 -7.44 -3.69
C GLU A 261 2.22 -8.35 -4.90
N GLU A 262 2.80 -9.53 -4.69
CA GLU A 262 3.03 -10.51 -5.76
C GLU A 262 1.71 -10.89 -6.44
N ARG A 263 0.67 -11.18 -5.65
CA ARG A 263 -0.66 -11.51 -6.18
C ARG A 263 -1.25 -10.36 -7.00
N ASN A 264 -1.17 -9.13 -6.50
CA ASN A 264 -1.70 -7.97 -7.20
C ASN A 264 -0.95 -7.71 -8.50
N ILE A 265 0.37 -7.84 -8.52
CA ILE A 265 1.18 -7.74 -9.75
C ILE A 265 0.74 -8.78 -10.78
N GLN A 266 0.56 -10.05 -10.38
CA GLN A 266 0.12 -11.11 -11.28
C GLN A 266 -1.31 -10.87 -11.80
N GLU A 267 -2.22 -10.42 -10.94
CA GLU A 267 -3.59 -10.10 -11.32
C GLU A 267 -3.64 -8.92 -12.30
N ASN A 268 -2.86 -7.87 -12.04
CA ASN A 268 -2.76 -6.71 -12.93
C ASN A 268 -2.18 -7.11 -14.30
N LEU A 269 -1.17 -7.97 -14.32
CA LEU A 269 -0.59 -8.52 -15.57
C LEU A 269 -1.64 -9.32 -16.35
N HIS A 270 -2.39 -10.19 -15.66
CA HIS A 270 -3.44 -10.99 -16.29
C HIS A 270 -4.57 -10.11 -16.84
N LEU A 271 -5.00 -9.08 -16.10
CA LEU A 271 -6.00 -8.13 -16.58
C LEU A 271 -5.52 -7.35 -17.80
N LYS A 272 -4.25 -6.94 -17.83
CA LYS A 272 -3.62 -6.28 -18.99
C LYS A 272 -3.54 -7.21 -20.20
N GLU A 273 -3.25 -8.49 -20.01
CA GLU A 273 -3.27 -9.49 -21.07
C GLU A 273 -4.69 -9.69 -21.63
N LEU A 274 -5.70 -9.85 -20.75
CA LEU A 274 -7.10 -9.97 -21.16
C LEU A 274 -7.62 -8.71 -21.85
N LEU A 275 -7.17 -7.53 -21.42
CA LEU A 275 -7.47 -6.26 -22.06
C LEU A 275 -6.87 -6.23 -23.46
N SER A 276 -5.58 -6.55 -23.61
CA SER A 276 -4.90 -6.61 -24.90
C SER A 276 -5.59 -7.58 -25.88
N GLN A 277 -5.94 -8.79 -25.42
CA GLN A 277 -6.68 -9.77 -26.25
C GLN A 277 -8.04 -9.28 -26.76
N ARG A 278 -8.66 -8.31 -26.08
CA ARG A 278 -10.00 -7.79 -26.40
C ARG A 278 -9.97 -6.45 -27.12
N GLU A 279 -9.00 -5.62 -26.77
CA GLU A 279 -8.90 -4.25 -27.22
C GLU A 279 -7.94 -4.09 -28.38
N ASP A 280 -6.88 -4.90 -28.48
CA ASP A 280 -5.86 -4.74 -29.52
C ASP A 280 -6.24 -5.47 -30.80
N ILE A 281 -5.76 -4.97 -31.93
CA ILE A 281 -5.94 -5.62 -33.23
C ILE A 281 -4.79 -6.58 -33.56
N ASP A 282 -5.10 -7.64 -34.31
CA ASP A 282 -4.10 -8.28 -35.14
C ASP A 282 -3.78 -7.38 -36.34
N ILE A 283 -2.60 -6.76 -36.31
CA ILE A 283 -2.16 -5.81 -37.34
C ILE A 283 -2.11 -6.49 -38.72
N ALA A 284 -1.72 -7.76 -38.79
CA ALA A 284 -1.60 -8.48 -40.06
C ALA A 284 -2.98 -8.75 -40.67
N GLU A 285 -3.94 -9.21 -39.86
CA GLU A 285 -5.32 -9.41 -40.30
C GLU A 285 -5.96 -8.09 -40.74
N ARG A 286 -5.87 -7.03 -39.91
CA ARG A 286 -6.46 -5.72 -40.26
C ARG A 286 -5.80 -5.05 -41.46
N PHE A 287 -4.49 -5.24 -41.64
CA PHE A 287 -3.79 -4.73 -42.81
C PHE A 287 -4.24 -5.43 -44.10
N MET A 288 -4.47 -6.74 -44.04
CA MET A 288 -5.03 -7.51 -45.15
C MET A 288 -6.45 -7.06 -45.48
N GLU A 289 -7.33 -6.91 -44.48
CA GLU A 289 -8.69 -6.40 -44.65
C GLU A 289 -8.71 -4.99 -45.27
N TYR A 290 -7.85 -4.09 -44.76
CA TYR A 290 -7.68 -2.75 -45.32
C TYR A 290 -7.26 -2.80 -46.80
N THR A 291 -6.30 -3.66 -47.14
CA THR A 291 -5.81 -3.81 -48.52
C THR A 291 -6.91 -4.34 -49.45
N VAL A 292 -7.69 -5.33 -48.99
CA VAL A 292 -8.84 -5.85 -49.74
C VAL A 292 -9.86 -4.74 -49.98
N MET A 293 -10.24 -3.97 -48.95
CA MET A 293 -11.23 -2.90 -49.09
C MET A 293 -10.75 -1.74 -49.94
N SER A 294 -9.47 -1.37 -49.84
CA SER A 294 -8.84 -0.37 -50.72
C SER A 294 -8.94 -0.79 -52.19
N ASN A 295 -8.61 -2.05 -52.49
CA ASN A 295 -8.72 -2.60 -53.85
C ASN A 295 -10.18 -2.67 -54.33
N VAL A 296 -11.12 -3.09 -53.47
CA VAL A 296 -12.56 -3.13 -53.78
C VAL A 296 -13.11 -1.73 -54.05
N TYR A 297 -12.67 -0.71 -53.29
CA TYR A 297 -13.05 0.68 -53.50
C TYR A 297 -12.56 1.19 -54.86
N VAL A 298 -11.29 0.98 -55.21
CA VAL A 298 -10.73 1.34 -56.52
C VAL A 298 -11.44 0.60 -57.67
N ALA A 299 -11.71 -0.69 -57.51
CA ALA A 299 -12.46 -1.47 -58.49
C ALA A 299 -13.90 -0.94 -58.64
N SER A 300 -14.56 -0.58 -57.54
CA SER A 300 -15.90 0.01 -57.54
C SER A 300 -15.93 1.34 -58.28
N LEU A 301 -14.95 2.22 -58.07
CA LEU A 301 -14.81 3.48 -58.82
C LEU A 301 -14.69 3.25 -60.34
N ASN A 302 -13.86 2.28 -60.74
CA ASN A 302 -13.68 1.91 -62.14
C ASN A 302 -14.95 1.33 -62.79
N ILE A 303 -15.74 0.55 -62.04
CA ILE A 303 -17.03 0.01 -62.51
C ILE A 303 -18.09 1.10 -62.56
N GLY A 304 -18.13 2.00 -61.57
CA GLY A 304 -19.01 3.16 -61.55
C GLY A 304 -18.85 4.05 -62.78
N ALA A 305 -17.60 4.27 -63.21
CA ALA A 305 -17.30 5.00 -64.44
C ALA A 305 -17.90 4.34 -65.70
N LYS A 306 -18.09 3.02 -65.71
CA LYS A 306 -18.72 2.27 -66.81
C LYS A 306 -20.25 2.23 -66.72
N ILE A 307 -20.82 2.19 -65.51
CA ILE A 307 -22.27 2.13 -65.28
C ILE A 307 -22.93 3.51 -65.44
N LEU A 308 -22.24 4.58 -65.05
CA LEU A 308 -22.74 5.95 -65.15
C LEU A 308 -22.58 6.56 -66.57
N GLN A 309 -21.98 5.83 -67.49
CA GLN A 309 -21.98 6.16 -68.92
C GLN A 309 -23.06 5.33 -69.64
N PRO A 310 -24.32 5.79 -69.74
CA PRO A 310 -25.15 5.33 -70.85
C PRO A 310 -24.50 5.87 -72.12
N SER A 311 -24.04 4.99 -73.02
CA SER A 311 -23.79 5.45 -74.38
C SER A 311 -25.11 6.02 -74.91
N LEU A 312 -25.09 7.24 -75.45
CA LEU A 312 -26.28 7.84 -76.09
C LEU A 312 -26.90 6.93 -77.17
N LEU A 313 -26.12 5.98 -77.69
CA LEU A 313 -26.52 4.98 -78.68
C LEU A 313 -27.50 3.92 -78.16
N ASP A 314 -27.48 3.57 -76.87
CA ASP A 314 -28.43 2.60 -76.28
C ASP A 314 -29.79 3.22 -75.93
N TYR A 315 -29.87 4.56 -75.86
CA TYR A 315 -31.12 5.28 -75.65
C TYR A 315 -31.89 5.53 -76.96
N LEU A 316 -31.25 5.30 -78.11
CA LEU A 316 -31.79 5.58 -79.45
C LEU A 316 -32.17 4.31 -80.25
N ARG A 317 -32.37 3.16 -79.60
CA ARG A 317 -32.96 1.96 -80.23
C ARG A 317 -34.37 1.69 -79.71
#